data_AF-A0A7Y8HW76-F1
#
_entry.id   AF-A0A7Y8HW76-F1
#
_cell.length_a   1.000
_cell.length_b   1.000
_cell.length_c   1.000
_cell.angle_alpha   90.00
_cell.angle_beta   90.00
_cell.angle_gamma   90.00
#
_symmetry.space_group_name_H-M   'P 1'
#
loop_
_entity.id
_entity.type
_entity.pdbx_description
1 polymer ?
#
loop_
_entity_poly.entity_id
_entity_poly.type
_entity_poly.pdbx_seq_one_letter_code
_entity_poly.pdbx_strand_id
1 'polypeptide(L)'
;MSVSGTGDVKAVSETQICIFCHTPHNASPAKPLWNHEITAVVNYINYWSPTLQSYSSEAEAPPIDGFSKLCLSCHDGTVAIGSIISRWDEIQMISITDVLDASGRLIRGPGYLGTDLSGGHPISIIFDEILANKRNTSDPPLSRLKWPINDPYVKLHPTQNGYGVQCTSCHDPHTNRAAGGWPPFWNKTTHDEVCIVCHEEIPPGDIEW
;
A
#
# COMPACT_ATOMS: atom_id res chain seq x y z
N MET A 1 -12.30 -7.40 -9.31
CA MET A 1 -11.54 -7.31 -10.58
C MET A 1 -11.93 -8.40 -11.57
N SER A 2 -11.87 -9.70 -11.28
CA SER A 2 -12.51 -10.69 -12.17
C SER A 2 -14.04 -10.59 -12.15
N VAL A 3 -14.72 -11.25 -13.10
CA VAL A 3 -16.20 -11.37 -13.11
C VAL A 3 -16.74 -12.01 -11.82
N SER A 4 -15.96 -12.86 -11.17
CA SER A 4 -16.29 -13.53 -9.91
C SER A 4 -15.95 -12.73 -8.66
N GLY A 5 -15.26 -11.59 -8.80
CA GLY A 5 -14.90 -10.73 -7.67
C GLY A 5 -16.13 -10.15 -6.97
N THR A 6 -16.00 -9.80 -5.69
CA THR A 6 -17.12 -9.27 -4.89
C THR A 6 -17.28 -7.75 -5.00
N GLY A 7 -16.21 -7.00 -5.26
CA GLY A 7 -16.25 -5.54 -5.39
C GLY A 7 -16.79 -5.05 -6.74
N ASP A 8 -17.25 -3.80 -6.81
CA ASP A 8 -17.97 -3.26 -7.97
C ASP A 8 -17.11 -3.19 -9.25
N VAL A 9 -15.82 -2.89 -9.09
CA VAL A 9 -14.87 -2.83 -10.21
C VAL A 9 -14.52 -4.25 -10.68
N LYS A 10 -15.11 -4.65 -11.81
CA LYS A 10 -14.96 -5.98 -12.42
C LYS A 10 -14.73 -5.91 -13.92
N ALA A 11 -14.06 -6.93 -14.44
CA ALA A 11 -13.91 -7.16 -15.86
C ALA A 11 -15.26 -7.58 -16.47
N VAL A 12 -15.42 -7.30 -17.76
CA VAL A 12 -16.61 -7.69 -18.53
C VAL A 12 -16.69 -9.21 -18.67
N SER A 13 -15.56 -9.89 -18.89
CA SER A 13 -15.53 -11.33 -19.18
C SER A 13 -14.37 -12.11 -18.57
N GLU A 14 -13.36 -11.45 -17.98
CA GLU A 14 -12.19 -12.16 -17.43
C GLU A 14 -12.52 -12.93 -16.16
N THR A 15 -12.24 -14.23 -16.17
CA THR A 15 -12.54 -15.17 -15.09
C THR A 15 -11.35 -15.44 -14.18
N GLN A 16 -10.12 -15.26 -14.67
CA GLN A 16 -8.91 -15.48 -13.88
C GLN A 16 -8.74 -14.39 -12.84
N ILE A 17 -8.76 -14.78 -11.57
CA ILE A 17 -8.64 -13.82 -10.47
C ILE A 17 -7.21 -13.28 -10.32
N CYS A 18 -6.21 -14.13 -10.59
CA CYS A 18 -4.81 -13.78 -10.40
C CYS A 18 -4.22 -13.01 -11.57
N ILE A 19 -4.85 -13.01 -12.74
CA ILE A 19 -4.22 -12.49 -13.96
C ILE A 19 -3.91 -10.99 -13.88
N PHE A 20 -4.67 -10.23 -13.11
CA PHE A 20 -4.41 -8.81 -12.90
C PHE A 20 -3.07 -8.55 -12.19
N CYS A 21 -2.57 -9.52 -11.43
CA CYS A 21 -1.32 -9.39 -10.68
C CYS A 21 -0.21 -10.32 -11.20
N HIS A 22 -0.58 -11.50 -11.70
CA HIS A 22 0.34 -12.59 -11.98
C HIS A 22 0.22 -13.17 -13.39
N THR A 23 1.36 -13.49 -14.00
CA THR A 23 1.47 -14.25 -15.24
C THR A 23 2.62 -15.27 -15.14
N PRO A 24 2.44 -16.50 -15.64
CA PRO A 24 3.52 -17.50 -15.66
C PRO A 24 4.64 -17.14 -16.65
N HIS A 25 4.35 -16.39 -17.71
CA HIS A 25 5.30 -16.00 -18.76
C HIS A 25 5.17 -14.52 -19.11
N ASN A 26 6.25 -13.94 -19.63
CA ASN A 26 6.32 -12.51 -19.96
C ASN A 26 6.05 -11.60 -18.75
N ALA A 27 6.45 -12.04 -17.56
CA ALA A 27 6.31 -11.27 -16.33
C ALA A 27 7.29 -10.09 -16.30
N SER A 28 6.89 -9.01 -15.62
CA SER A 28 7.73 -7.86 -15.39
C SER A 28 8.86 -8.26 -14.45
N PRO A 29 10.12 -7.83 -14.72
CA PRO A 29 11.23 -8.13 -13.83
C PRO A 29 11.16 -7.38 -12.49
N ALA A 30 10.20 -6.46 -12.30
CA ALA A 30 10.04 -5.72 -11.06
C ALA A 30 9.80 -6.64 -9.85
N LYS A 31 9.01 -7.71 -10.02
CA LYS A 31 8.85 -8.81 -9.07
C LYS A 31 8.48 -10.11 -9.79
N PRO A 32 8.81 -11.28 -9.22
CA PRO A 32 8.45 -12.57 -9.82
C PRO A 32 6.97 -12.64 -10.19
N LEU A 33 6.73 -13.03 -11.44
CA LEU A 33 5.40 -13.24 -12.01
C LEU A 33 4.54 -11.97 -12.16
N TRP A 34 5.01 -10.77 -11.84
CA TRP A 34 4.17 -9.56 -11.90
C TRP A 34 3.64 -9.30 -13.32
N ASN A 35 2.35 -9.03 -13.44
CA ASN A 35 1.67 -8.93 -14.74
C ASN A 35 1.01 -7.58 -15.03
N HIS A 36 0.92 -6.66 -14.07
CA HIS A 36 0.29 -5.36 -14.31
C HIS A 36 1.31 -4.35 -14.84
N GLU A 37 0.88 -3.43 -15.69
CA GLU A 37 1.74 -2.33 -16.14
C GLU A 37 2.10 -1.42 -14.95
N ILE A 38 3.39 -1.15 -14.75
CA ILE A 38 3.84 -0.38 -13.60
C ILE A 38 3.70 1.12 -13.88
N THR A 39 3.11 1.84 -12.93
CA THR A 39 3.00 3.30 -12.98
C THR A 39 4.34 3.98 -13.26
N ALA A 40 4.31 4.92 -14.21
CA ALA A 40 5.43 5.79 -14.53
C ALA A 40 5.59 6.95 -13.53
N VAL A 41 4.70 7.08 -12.55
CA VAL A 41 4.81 8.13 -11.52
C VAL A 41 6.10 7.93 -10.73
N VAL A 42 6.87 9.03 -10.64
CA VAL A 42 8.13 9.09 -9.92
C VAL A 42 7.96 9.83 -8.60
N ASN A 43 7.13 10.87 -8.58
CA ASN A 43 6.93 11.74 -7.43
C ASN A 43 5.50 11.59 -6.89
N TYR A 44 5.40 11.25 -5.61
CA TYR A 44 4.17 11.22 -4.84
C TYR A 44 4.26 12.28 -3.75
N ILE A 45 3.12 12.88 -3.39
CA ILE A 45 3.02 13.71 -2.19
C ILE A 45 2.90 12.73 -1.02
N ASN A 46 3.96 12.59 -0.24
CA ASN A 46 3.97 11.67 0.90
C ASN A 46 3.35 12.33 2.13
N TYR A 47 2.86 11.52 3.07
CA TYR A 47 2.49 12.00 4.40
C TYR A 47 3.67 12.72 5.05
N TRP A 48 3.46 13.91 5.61
CA TRP A 48 4.46 14.52 6.46
C TRP A 48 3.78 15.28 7.59
N SER A 49 4.44 15.29 8.75
CA SER A 49 4.06 16.15 9.86
C SER A 49 5.30 16.52 10.67
N PRO A 50 5.25 17.59 11.48
CA PRO A 50 6.35 17.97 12.36
C PRO A 50 6.78 16.89 13.37
N THR A 51 5.93 15.87 13.58
CA THR A 51 6.16 14.79 14.56
C THR A 51 6.70 13.52 13.90
N LEU A 52 6.74 13.47 12.56
CA LEU A 52 7.27 12.34 11.82
C LEU A 52 8.80 12.30 11.94
N GLN A 53 9.35 11.10 12.16
CA GLN A 53 10.78 10.93 12.40
C GLN A 53 11.53 10.23 11.25
N SER A 54 10.81 9.67 10.27
CA SER A 54 11.38 8.92 9.14
C SER A 54 12.13 9.79 8.13
N TYR A 55 11.79 11.07 8.01
CA TYR A 55 12.46 12.08 7.19
C TYR A 55 12.12 13.47 7.74
N SER A 56 12.94 14.48 7.42
CA SER A 56 12.86 15.78 8.11
C SER A 56 11.84 16.75 7.51
N SER A 57 11.51 16.61 6.22
CA SER A 57 10.53 17.44 5.52
C SER A 57 9.82 16.63 4.43
N GLU A 58 8.68 17.11 3.95
CA GLU A 58 7.97 16.50 2.80
C GLU A 58 8.86 16.37 1.56
N ALA A 59 9.74 17.36 1.32
CA ALA A 59 10.67 17.35 0.19
C ALA A 59 11.78 16.28 0.32
N GLU A 60 12.02 15.77 1.53
CA GLU A 60 12.96 14.70 1.82
C GLU A 60 12.29 13.32 1.91
N ALA A 61 10.99 13.23 1.62
CA ALA A 61 10.31 11.95 1.60
C ALA A 61 10.96 11.00 0.57
N PRO A 62 11.11 9.71 0.91
CA PRO A 62 11.70 8.75 0.00
C PRO A 62 10.80 8.53 -1.22
N PRO A 63 11.38 8.07 -2.35
CA PRO A 63 10.58 7.65 -3.49
C PRO A 63 9.71 6.44 -3.11
N ILE A 64 8.51 6.37 -3.67
CA ILE A 64 7.68 5.17 -3.53
C ILE A 64 8.27 4.06 -4.40
N ASP A 65 8.47 2.91 -3.77
CA ASP A 65 9.19 1.77 -4.33
C ASP A 65 8.54 0.42 -3.96
N GLY A 66 9.25 -0.66 -4.27
CA GLY A 66 8.92 -2.00 -3.78
C GLY A 66 7.50 -2.43 -4.11
N PHE A 67 6.86 -3.08 -3.13
CA PHE A 67 5.49 -3.57 -3.30
C PHE A 67 4.46 -2.45 -3.35
N SER A 68 4.71 -1.33 -2.68
CA SER A 68 3.77 -0.21 -2.67
C SER A 68 3.61 0.39 -4.07
N LYS A 69 4.71 0.52 -4.84
CA LYS A 69 4.64 0.96 -6.23
C LYS A 69 3.84 0.01 -7.14
N LEU A 70 3.89 -1.30 -6.88
CA LEU A 70 3.06 -2.27 -7.60
C LEU A 70 1.58 -2.09 -7.30
N CYS A 71 1.23 -1.90 -6.02
CA CYS A 71 -0.17 -1.61 -5.63
C CYS A 71 -0.64 -0.30 -6.28
N LEU A 72 0.17 0.75 -6.20
CA LEU A 72 -0.16 2.06 -6.78
C LEU A 72 -0.30 2.01 -8.30
N SER A 73 0.29 1.04 -8.98
CA SER A 73 0.05 0.86 -10.42
C SER A 73 -1.43 0.62 -10.74
N CYS A 74 -2.23 0.10 -9.80
CA CYS A 74 -3.70 0.12 -9.94
C CYS A 74 -4.33 1.32 -9.23
N HIS A 75 -3.83 1.66 -8.04
CA HIS A 75 -4.51 2.54 -7.08
C HIS A 75 -4.23 4.04 -7.26
N ASP A 76 -3.18 4.44 -7.99
CA ASP A 76 -2.83 5.84 -8.24
C ASP A 76 -3.65 6.48 -9.38
N GLY A 77 -4.39 5.67 -10.13
CA GLY A 77 -5.25 6.10 -11.23
C GLY A 77 -4.52 6.55 -12.50
N THR A 78 -3.23 6.24 -12.64
CA THR A 78 -2.44 6.61 -13.82
C THR A 78 -2.36 5.50 -14.86
N VAL A 79 -2.58 4.26 -14.44
CA VAL A 79 -2.61 3.08 -15.30
C VAL A 79 -4.00 2.44 -15.20
N ALA A 80 -4.50 1.94 -16.32
CA ALA A 80 -5.79 1.28 -16.37
C ALA A 80 -5.74 -0.03 -15.57
N ILE A 81 -6.83 -0.36 -14.87
CA ILE A 81 -6.86 -1.57 -14.02
C ILE A 81 -6.68 -2.83 -14.85
N GLY A 82 -7.20 -2.82 -16.08
CA GLY A 82 -7.07 -3.94 -17.01
C GLY A 82 -5.72 -4.05 -17.71
N SER A 83 -4.81 -3.08 -17.53
CA SER A 83 -3.53 -3.03 -18.25
C SER A 83 -2.57 -4.07 -17.72
N ILE A 84 -2.44 -5.17 -18.46
CA ILE A 84 -1.55 -6.27 -18.13
C ILE A 84 -0.54 -6.51 -19.25
N ILE A 85 0.66 -6.94 -18.88
CA ILE A 85 1.81 -7.07 -19.80
C ILE A 85 1.84 -8.41 -20.56
N SER A 86 1.13 -9.43 -20.08
CA SER A 86 1.05 -10.74 -20.76
C SER A 86 0.08 -10.75 -21.94
N ARG A 87 -0.61 -9.64 -22.20
CA ARG A 87 -1.52 -9.47 -23.33
C ARG A 87 -1.24 -8.15 -24.04
N TRP A 88 -1.59 -8.10 -25.31
CA TRP A 88 -1.51 -6.87 -26.12
C TRP A 88 -2.71 -5.96 -25.85
N ASP A 89 -3.88 -6.56 -25.69
CA ASP A 89 -5.12 -5.85 -25.42
C ASP A 89 -5.39 -5.80 -23.91
N GLU A 90 -5.86 -4.63 -23.45
CA GLU A 90 -6.31 -4.43 -22.08
C GLU A 90 -7.51 -5.32 -21.74
N ILE A 91 -7.53 -5.88 -20.52
CA ILE A 91 -8.73 -6.52 -20.00
C ILE A 91 -9.82 -5.47 -19.84
N GLN A 92 -10.87 -5.59 -20.64
CA GLN A 92 -11.98 -4.65 -20.60
C GLN A 92 -12.71 -4.70 -19.25
N MET A 93 -12.78 -3.54 -18.59
CA MET A 93 -13.47 -3.35 -17.32
C MET A 93 -14.90 -2.86 -17.56
N ILE A 94 -15.84 -3.25 -16.70
CA ILE A 94 -17.21 -2.72 -16.72
C ILE A 94 -17.13 -1.22 -16.45
N SER A 95 -17.74 -0.42 -17.33
CA SER A 95 -17.82 1.03 -17.13
C SER A 95 -18.67 1.34 -15.90
N ILE A 96 -18.07 2.04 -14.94
CA ILE A 96 -18.74 2.51 -13.74
C ILE A 96 -18.59 4.02 -13.72
N THR A 97 -19.69 4.72 -13.96
CA THR A 97 -19.72 6.19 -14.01
C THR A 97 -19.09 6.76 -12.74
N ASP A 98 -18.29 7.80 -12.95
CA ASP A 98 -17.48 8.49 -11.95
C ASP A 98 -16.38 7.65 -11.27
N VAL A 99 -16.34 6.31 -11.36
CA VAL A 99 -15.28 5.49 -10.72
C VAL A 99 -14.14 5.20 -11.68
N LEU A 100 -14.48 4.86 -12.93
CA LEU A 100 -13.52 4.61 -14.00
C LEU A 100 -13.66 5.66 -15.09
N ASP A 101 -12.53 6.14 -15.61
CA ASP A 101 -12.53 6.93 -16.85
C ASP A 101 -12.75 6.05 -18.08
N ALA A 102 -12.83 6.68 -19.26
CA ALA A 102 -13.01 5.98 -20.53
C ALA A 102 -11.85 5.03 -20.90
N SER A 103 -10.70 5.18 -20.24
CA SER A 103 -9.52 4.32 -20.39
C SER A 103 -9.42 3.27 -19.29
N GLY A 104 -10.43 3.09 -18.44
CA GLY A 104 -10.42 2.07 -17.39
C GLY A 104 -9.53 2.39 -16.19
N ARG A 105 -9.09 3.65 -16.03
CA ARG A 105 -8.31 4.12 -14.86
C ARG A 105 -9.24 4.50 -13.72
N LEU A 106 -8.80 4.25 -12.49
CA LEU A 106 -9.49 4.75 -11.30
C LEU A 106 -9.38 6.28 -11.23
N ILE A 107 -10.51 6.95 -11.03
CA ILE A 107 -10.56 8.41 -10.84
C ILE A 107 -11.18 8.83 -9.50
N ARG A 108 -11.88 7.90 -8.82
CA ARG A 108 -12.38 8.08 -7.45
C ARG A 108 -12.76 6.74 -6.80
N GLY A 109 -13.21 6.81 -5.56
CA GLY A 109 -13.80 5.68 -4.83
C GLY A 109 -12.83 5.08 -3.83
N PRO A 110 -13.24 4.06 -3.06
CA PRO A 110 -12.44 3.53 -1.94
C PRO A 110 -11.14 2.85 -2.38
N GLY A 111 -11.03 2.46 -3.66
CA GLY A 111 -9.79 1.95 -4.24
C GLY A 111 -8.91 3.01 -4.89
N TYR A 112 -9.35 4.26 -5.02
CA TYR A 112 -8.53 5.31 -5.60
C TYR A 112 -7.75 6.02 -4.51
N LEU A 113 -6.42 5.97 -4.59
CA LEU A 113 -5.50 6.70 -3.72
C LEU A 113 -4.96 7.95 -4.40
N GLY A 114 -4.74 7.88 -5.72
CA GLY A 114 -4.09 8.96 -6.45
C GLY A 114 -2.59 9.06 -6.19
N THR A 115 -2.00 10.17 -6.62
CA THR A 115 -0.58 10.48 -6.39
C THR A 115 -0.34 11.32 -5.14
N ASP A 116 -1.42 11.72 -4.46
CA ASP A 116 -1.37 12.37 -3.17
C ASP A 116 -1.65 11.36 -2.06
N LEU A 117 -0.57 10.94 -1.40
CA LEU A 117 -0.58 9.97 -0.31
C LEU A 117 -0.51 10.67 1.06
N SER A 118 -0.67 11.99 1.12
CA SER A 118 -0.53 12.77 2.35
C SER A 118 -1.59 12.45 3.41
N GLY A 119 -2.72 11.85 3.01
CA GLY A 119 -3.77 11.40 3.93
C GLY A 119 -3.54 10.03 4.57
N GLY A 120 -2.46 9.31 4.19
CA GLY A 120 -2.21 7.93 4.60
C GLY A 120 -1.07 7.75 5.62
N HIS A 121 -0.83 6.49 5.99
CA HIS A 121 0.36 6.12 6.74
C HIS A 121 1.59 6.14 5.81
N PRO A 122 2.77 6.61 6.27
CA PRO A 122 4.00 6.53 5.50
C PRO A 122 4.31 5.11 5.02
N ILE A 123 4.61 4.99 3.74
CA ILE A 123 5.03 3.76 3.05
C ILE A 123 6.35 4.01 2.34
N SER A 124 7.07 2.95 1.97
CA SER A 124 8.43 3.06 1.42
C SER A 124 9.42 3.78 2.34
N ILE A 125 9.16 3.76 3.65
CA ILE A 125 10.07 4.25 4.68
C ILE A 125 10.85 3.09 5.30
N ILE A 126 12.15 3.27 5.52
CA ILE A 126 12.94 2.33 6.31
C ILE A 126 12.38 2.30 7.74
N PHE A 127 12.17 1.10 8.28
CA PHE A 127 11.76 0.89 9.66
C PHE A 127 12.80 0.00 10.30
N ASP A 128 13.67 0.59 11.11
CA ASP A 128 14.80 -0.08 11.74
C ASP A 128 14.98 0.36 13.20
N GLU A 129 15.98 -0.19 13.86
CA GLU A 129 16.35 0.16 15.24
C GLU A 129 16.64 1.66 15.38
N ILE A 130 17.25 2.27 14.36
CA ILE A 130 17.65 3.69 14.37
C ILE A 130 16.40 4.57 14.37
N LEU A 131 15.43 4.29 13.49
CA LEU A 131 14.16 5.02 13.46
C LEU A 131 13.38 4.82 14.77
N ALA A 132 13.31 3.60 15.27
CA ALA A 132 12.62 3.30 16.52
C ALA A 132 13.23 4.08 17.69
N ASN A 133 14.56 4.07 17.84
CA ASN A 133 15.26 4.82 18.87
C ASN A 133 15.08 6.34 18.71
N LYS A 134 15.15 6.86 17.49
CA LYS A 134 14.92 8.29 17.19
C LYS A 134 13.51 8.73 17.59
N ARG A 135 12.49 7.93 17.29
CA ARG A 135 11.11 8.21 17.70
C ARG A 135 10.89 8.05 19.19
N ASN A 136 11.49 7.04 19.81
CA ASN A 136 11.31 6.78 21.24
C ASN A 136 12.03 7.78 22.15
N THR A 137 12.98 8.55 21.59
CA THR A 137 13.70 9.62 22.30
C THR A 137 13.23 11.03 21.89
N SER A 138 12.25 11.14 20.98
CA SER A 138 11.65 12.42 20.60
C SER A 138 10.60 12.89 21.60
N ASP A 139 10.56 14.20 21.84
CA ASP A 139 9.70 14.87 22.82
C ASP A 139 8.77 15.89 22.10
N PRO A 140 7.45 15.92 22.37
CA PRO A 140 6.68 15.02 23.23
C PRO A 140 6.53 13.61 22.63
N PRO A 141 6.51 12.55 23.45
CA PRO A 141 6.26 11.22 22.95
C PRO A 141 4.75 11.16 22.62
N LEU A 142 4.40 11.22 21.34
CA LEU A 142 3.02 11.04 20.85
C LEU A 142 2.70 9.58 20.48
N SER A 143 3.74 8.80 20.19
CA SER A 143 3.70 7.33 20.16
C SER A 143 5.13 6.79 20.26
N ARG A 144 5.31 5.57 20.77
CA ARG A 144 6.58 4.84 20.67
C ARG A 144 6.52 3.81 19.53
N LEU A 145 7.68 3.42 19.02
CA LEU A 145 7.85 2.37 18.02
C LEU A 145 8.46 1.12 18.66
N LYS A 146 7.93 -0.04 18.29
CA LYS A 146 8.44 -1.36 18.66
C LYS A 146 9.57 -1.76 17.74
N TRP A 147 10.68 -2.20 18.32
CA TRP A 147 11.76 -2.83 17.57
C TRP A 147 12.42 -3.96 18.39
N PRO A 148 12.70 -5.13 17.79
CA PRO A 148 12.24 -5.56 16.46
C PRO A 148 10.73 -5.81 16.44
N ILE A 149 10.08 -5.67 15.28
CA ILE A 149 8.73 -6.20 15.12
C ILE A 149 8.78 -7.72 15.02
N ASN A 150 7.85 -8.41 15.70
CA ASN A 150 7.73 -9.85 15.64
C ASN A 150 6.26 -10.24 15.53
N ASP A 151 5.79 -10.40 14.29
CA ASP A 151 4.42 -10.76 13.97
C ASP A 151 4.36 -11.77 12.82
N PRO A 152 3.45 -12.77 12.87
CA PRO A 152 3.34 -13.76 11.79
C PRO A 152 2.84 -13.17 10.46
N TYR A 153 2.10 -12.05 10.48
CA TYR A 153 1.40 -11.52 9.31
C TYR A 153 1.90 -10.13 8.90
N VAL A 154 2.17 -9.24 9.86
CA VAL A 154 2.70 -7.91 9.58
C VAL A 154 4.23 -7.97 9.50
N LYS A 155 4.77 -7.66 8.32
CA LYS A 155 6.19 -7.80 8.03
C LYS A 155 6.76 -6.56 7.35
N LEU A 156 8.03 -6.31 7.58
CA LEU A 156 8.80 -5.33 6.82
C LEU A 156 9.28 -5.97 5.51
N HIS A 157 9.38 -5.15 4.48
CA HIS A 157 9.76 -5.59 3.14
C HIS A 157 10.89 -4.73 2.60
N PRO A 158 11.64 -5.21 1.59
CA PRO A 158 12.72 -4.44 0.98
C PRO A 158 12.21 -3.08 0.50
N THR A 159 12.92 -2.03 0.92
CA THR A 159 12.69 -0.65 0.49
C THR A 159 14.00 0.09 0.55
N GLN A 160 14.26 0.96 -0.43
CA GLN A 160 15.52 1.70 -0.54
C GLN A 160 16.70 0.72 -0.42
N ASN A 161 17.62 0.95 0.53
CA ASN A 161 18.75 0.06 0.82
C ASN A 161 18.56 -0.78 2.09
N GLY A 162 17.31 -0.99 2.52
CA GLY A 162 16.99 -1.68 3.77
C GLY A 162 15.64 -2.39 3.74
N TYR A 163 15.01 -2.48 4.90
CA TYR A 163 13.67 -3.04 5.08
C TYR A 163 12.80 -2.01 5.78
N GLY A 164 11.52 -2.02 5.43
CA GLY A 164 10.62 -1.00 5.93
C GLY A 164 9.16 -1.24 5.61
N VAL A 165 8.36 -0.24 5.91
CA VAL A 165 6.90 -0.30 5.76
C VAL A 165 6.54 -0.23 4.28
N GLN A 166 5.76 -1.20 3.82
CA GLN A 166 5.17 -1.25 2.47
C GLN A 166 3.66 -1.45 2.59
N CYS A 167 2.90 -1.23 1.52
CA CYS A 167 1.48 -1.58 1.50
C CYS A 167 1.22 -3.01 1.97
N THR A 168 2.14 -3.94 1.63
CA THR A 168 2.02 -5.35 2.01
C THR A 168 2.33 -5.66 3.47
N SER A 169 2.84 -4.68 4.23
CA SER A 169 2.96 -4.81 5.69
C SER A 169 1.58 -4.89 6.34
N CYS A 170 0.60 -4.17 5.80
CA CYS A 170 -0.77 -4.10 6.35
C CYS A 170 -1.79 -4.90 5.51
N HIS A 171 -1.55 -5.02 4.21
CA HIS A 171 -2.43 -5.74 3.28
C HIS A 171 -1.78 -7.00 2.69
N ASP A 172 -2.54 -8.09 2.50
CA ASP A 172 -2.11 -9.28 1.78
C ASP A 172 -3.13 -9.59 0.67
N PRO A 173 -2.80 -9.37 -0.62
CA PRO A 173 -3.76 -9.57 -1.71
C PRO A 173 -4.26 -11.02 -1.85
N HIS A 174 -3.66 -11.98 -1.14
CA HIS A 174 -4.05 -13.39 -1.18
C HIS A 174 -5.03 -13.80 -0.06
N THR A 175 -5.31 -12.93 0.89
CA THR A 175 -6.16 -13.26 2.04
C THR A 175 -6.75 -12.01 2.67
N ASN A 176 -7.87 -12.13 3.36
CA ASN A 176 -8.45 -11.04 4.12
C ASN A 176 -8.79 -11.52 5.52
N ARG A 177 -8.12 -10.95 6.53
CA ARG A 177 -8.32 -11.31 7.94
C ARG A 177 -9.25 -10.34 8.67
N ALA A 178 -9.64 -9.22 8.04
CA ALA A 178 -10.50 -8.23 8.67
C ALA A 178 -11.86 -8.82 9.06
N ALA A 179 -12.28 -8.61 10.31
CA ALA A 179 -13.65 -8.85 10.72
C ALA A 179 -14.58 -7.91 9.95
N GLY A 180 -15.58 -8.48 9.28
CA GLY A 180 -16.48 -7.72 8.41
C GLY A 180 -15.91 -7.40 7.02
N GLY A 181 -14.70 -7.86 6.71
CA GLY A 181 -14.10 -7.78 5.38
C GLY A 181 -13.54 -6.42 5.00
N TRP A 182 -13.52 -5.44 5.92
CA TRP A 182 -12.99 -4.10 5.68
C TRP A 182 -11.95 -3.69 6.76
N PRO A 183 -10.81 -3.08 6.38
CA PRO A 183 -10.38 -2.82 5.00
C PRO A 183 -10.08 -4.12 4.23
N PRO A 184 -10.23 -4.15 2.90
CA PRO A 184 -9.93 -5.35 2.12
C PRO A 184 -8.48 -5.78 2.27
N PHE A 185 -8.25 -7.08 2.17
CA PHE A 185 -6.92 -7.68 2.24
C PHE A 185 -6.18 -7.44 3.56
N TRP A 186 -6.85 -7.09 4.66
CA TRP A 186 -6.15 -6.71 5.89
C TRP A 186 -5.43 -7.90 6.54
N ASN A 187 -4.25 -7.64 7.11
CA ASN A 187 -3.42 -8.64 7.79
C ASN A 187 -3.86 -8.98 9.22
N LYS A 188 -4.83 -8.26 9.78
CA LYS A 188 -5.36 -8.48 11.15
C LYS A 188 -6.89 -8.47 11.17
N THR A 189 -7.47 -8.71 12.34
CA THR A 189 -8.92 -8.72 12.54
C THR A 189 -9.47 -7.31 12.57
N THR A 190 -8.79 -6.39 13.25
CA THR A 190 -9.18 -4.98 13.35
C THR A 190 -8.11 -4.07 12.77
N HIS A 191 -8.48 -2.82 12.51
CA HIS A 191 -7.54 -1.80 12.05
C HIS A 191 -6.38 -1.62 13.05
N ASP A 192 -6.71 -1.38 14.32
CA ASP A 192 -5.75 -1.06 15.38
C ASP A 192 -4.74 -2.19 15.62
N GLU A 193 -5.17 -3.45 15.46
CA GLU A 193 -4.30 -4.62 15.62
C GLU A 193 -3.07 -4.61 14.69
N VAL A 194 -3.14 -4.00 13.51
CA VAL A 194 -1.96 -3.83 12.64
C VAL A 194 -1.07 -2.73 13.19
N CYS A 195 -1.67 -1.60 13.57
CA CYS A 195 -0.95 -0.43 14.04
C CYS A 195 -0.09 -0.77 15.26
N ILE A 196 -0.65 -1.52 16.22
CA ILE A 196 0.05 -1.89 17.46
C ILE A 196 1.12 -2.98 17.28
N VAL A 197 1.34 -3.51 16.06
CA VAL A 197 2.53 -4.33 15.77
C VAL A 197 3.78 -3.45 15.77
N CYS A 198 3.67 -2.23 15.24
CA CYS A 198 4.78 -1.30 15.11
C CYS A 198 4.73 -0.19 16.16
N HIS A 199 3.54 0.19 16.63
CA HIS A 199 3.33 1.29 17.57
C HIS A 199 3.03 0.78 18.97
N GLU A 200 3.49 1.53 19.97
CA GLU A 200 3.05 1.44 21.35
C GLU A 200 2.20 2.67 21.67
N GLU A 201 1.01 2.42 22.22
CA GLU A 201 0.21 3.47 22.85
C GLU A 201 0.99 4.03 24.04
N ILE A 202 0.92 5.36 24.20
CA ILE A 202 1.51 6.01 25.37
C ILE A 202 0.42 6.11 26.43
N PRO A 203 0.62 5.51 27.62
CA PRO A 203 -0.35 5.60 28.70
C PRO A 203 -0.62 7.07 29.05
N PRO A 204 -1.87 7.44 29.40
CA PRO A 204 -2.22 8.82 29.73
C PRO A 204 -1.39 9.47 30.86
N GLY A 205 -0.71 8.69 31.69
CA GLY A 205 0.13 9.16 32.80
C GLY A 205 1.58 9.50 32.42
N ASP A 206 2.02 9.16 31.21
CA ASP A 206 3.39 9.40 30.70
C ASP A 206 3.46 10.61 29.76
N ILE A 207 2.34 11.35 29.61
CA ILE A 207 2.26 12.60 28.85
C ILE A 207 2.43 13.75 29.84
N GLU A 208 3.67 14.22 30.04
CA GLU A 208 3.91 15.49 30.74
C GLU A 208 3.62 16.64 29.76
N TRP A 209 2.61 17.47 30.08
CA TRP A 209 2.26 18.71 29.36
C TRP A 209 2.99 19.93 29.92
#